data_AF-A0A496BPZ6-F1
#
_entry.id   AF-A0A496BPZ6-F1
#
_cell.length_a   1.000
_cell.length_b   1.000
_cell.length_c   1.000
_cell.angle_alpha   90.00
_cell.angle_beta   90.00
_cell.angle_gamma   90.00
#
_symmetry.space_group_name_H-M   'P 1'
#
loop_
_entity.id
_entity.type
_entity.pdbx_description
1 polymer ?
#
loop_
_entity_poly.entity_id
_entity_poly.type
_entity_poly.pdbx_seq_one_letter_code
_entity_poly.pdbx_strand_id
1 'polypeptide(L)'
;MTTCIDSLMYQGDLHLEIVLVDDGSTDLSRKIADEYAKKEDRIKVIHQENEGASAAHNAGLEIAQGEYIAFLDSEDWISWKDKHGSAGIWSSKRMIRESTTQK
;
A
#
# COMPACT_ATOMS: atom_id res chain seq x y z
N MET A 1 3.44 1.70 8.55
CA MET A 1 2.61 0.80 7.69
C MET A 1 1.24 1.31 7.17
N THR A 2 0.20 1.62 7.96
CA THR A 2 -1.16 1.92 7.40
C THR A 2 -1.18 3.11 6.43
N THR A 3 -0.47 4.18 6.76
CA THR A 3 -0.30 5.36 5.88
C THR A 3 0.38 5.01 4.55
N CYS A 4 1.32 4.07 4.56
CA CYS A 4 1.98 3.57 3.35
C CYS A 4 0.96 2.91 2.41
N ILE A 5 0.21 1.93 2.93
CA ILE A 5 -0.80 1.19 2.16
C ILE A 5 -1.90 2.13 1.66
N ASP A 6 -2.41 3.02 2.52
CA ASP A 6 -3.39 4.03 2.15
C ASP A 6 -2.87 4.91 0.99
N SER A 7 -1.60 5.31 1.01
CA SER A 7 -1.02 6.11 -0.06
C SER A 7 -0.99 5.39 -1.41
N LEU A 8 -0.83 4.06 -1.41
CA LEU A 8 -0.80 3.24 -2.63
C LEU A 8 -2.20 2.98 -3.19
N MET A 9 -3.21 2.80 -2.33
CA MET A 9 -4.57 2.50 -2.78
C MET A 9 -5.20 3.60 -3.65
N TYR A 10 -4.75 4.86 -3.48
CA TYR A 10 -5.32 6.05 -4.13
C TYR A 10 -4.44 6.65 -5.23
N GLN A 11 -3.59 5.85 -5.86
CA GLN A 11 -2.76 6.28 -6.98
C GLN A 11 -3.57 6.39 -8.29
N GLY A 12 -4.46 7.37 -8.39
CA GLY A 12 -5.12 7.83 -9.63
C GLY A 12 -5.44 6.76 -10.68
N ASP A 13 -4.95 6.97 -11.90
CA ASP A 13 -5.15 6.09 -13.07
C ASP A 13 -4.16 4.90 -13.13
N LEU A 14 -3.36 4.68 -12.07
CA LEU A 14 -2.41 3.56 -12.05
C LEU A 14 -3.14 2.27 -11.70
N HIS A 15 -2.99 1.27 -12.57
CA HIS A 15 -3.35 -0.09 -12.25
C HIS A 15 -2.22 -0.72 -11.42
N LEU A 16 -2.45 -0.87 -10.12
CA LEU A 16 -1.46 -1.39 -9.18
C LEU A 16 -1.83 -2.78 -8.70
N GLU A 17 -0.83 -3.65 -8.67
CA GLU A 17 -0.76 -4.81 -7.79
C GLU A 17 0.11 -4.41 -6.59
N ILE A 18 -0.31 -4.76 -5.38
CA ILE A 18 0.42 -4.44 -4.15
C ILE A 18 0.78 -5.75 -3.47
N VAL A 19 2.07 -6.03 -3.34
CA VAL A 19 2.57 -7.20 -2.60
C VAL A 19 3.17 -6.72 -1.29
N LEU A 20 2.53 -7.07 -0.18
CA LEU A 20 3.02 -6.81 1.17
C LEU A 20 3.79 -8.04 1.65
N VAL A 21 5.05 -7.87 2.02
CA VAL A 21 5.88 -8.94 2.57
C VAL A 21 6.18 -8.64 4.02
N ASP A 22 5.59 -9.44 4.91
CA ASP A 22 5.87 -9.40 6.34
C ASP A 22 7.05 -10.30 6.68
N ASP A 23 8.20 -9.67 6.91
CA ASP A 23 9.49 -10.32 7.21
C ASP A 23 9.66 -10.60 8.71
N GLY A 24 8.68 -11.31 9.30
CA GLY A 24 8.72 -11.71 10.70
C GLY A 24 8.45 -10.59 11.70
N SER A 25 7.48 -9.69 11.43
CA SER A 25 7.13 -8.61 12.35
C SER A 25 6.63 -9.15 13.70
N THR A 26 7.04 -8.48 14.80
CA THR A 26 6.61 -8.82 16.17
C THR A 26 5.50 -7.92 16.70
N ASP A 27 5.08 -6.93 15.93
CA ASP A 27 4.02 -5.98 16.27
C ASP A 27 2.70 -6.34 15.55
N LEU A 28 1.82 -5.35 15.36
CA LEU A 28 0.52 -5.58 14.70
C LEU A 28 0.61 -5.58 13.17
N SER A 29 1.79 -5.39 12.57
CA SER A 29 1.94 -5.21 11.12
C SER A 29 1.39 -6.39 10.33
N ARG A 30 1.73 -7.63 10.70
CA ARG A 30 1.16 -8.86 10.12
C ARG A 30 -0.37 -8.81 10.04
N LYS A 31 -1.01 -8.56 11.18
CA LYS A 31 -2.47 -8.52 11.28
C LYS A 31 -3.06 -7.39 10.43
N ILE A 32 -2.42 -6.23 10.41
CA ILE A 32 -2.88 -5.11 9.60
C ILE A 32 -2.81 -5.47 8.11
N ALA A 33 -1.72 -6.07 7.63
CA ALA A 33 -1.58 -6.50 6.23
C ALA A 33 -2.71 -7.45 5.81
N ASP A 34 -3.02 -8.44 6.64
CA ASP A 34 -4.12 -9.39 6.40
C ASP A 34 -5.48 -8.69 6.31
N GLU A 35 -5.73 -7.71 7.17
CA GLU A 35 -6.98 -6.96 7.17
C GLU A 35 -7.15 -6.06 5.94
N TYR A 36 -6.04 -5.58 5.36
CA TYR A 36 -6.08 -4.86 4.08
C TYR A 36 -6.31 -5.81 2.91
N ALA A 37 -5.64 -6.97 2.88
CA ALA A 37 -5.82 -7.98 1.83
C ALA A 37 -7.25 -8.54 1.77
N LYS A 38 -7.96 -8.59 2.90
CA LYS A 38 -9.39 -8.96 2.94
C LYS A 38 -10.33 -7.91 2.33
N LYS A 39 -9.89 -6.66 2.23
CA LYS A 39 -10.73 -5.51 1.83
C LYS A 39 -10.44 -5.02 0.42
N GLU A 40 -9.27 -5.33 -0.11
CA GLU A 40 -8.78 -4.83 -1.39
C GLU A 40 -8.11 -5.98 -2.16
N ASP A 41 -8.76 -6.42 -3.24
CA ASP A 41 -8.34 -7.58 -4.03
C ASP A 41 -6.99 -7.39 -4.74
N ARG A 42 -6.52 -6.15 -4.88
CA ARG A 42 -5.21 -5.81 -5.44
C ARG A 42 -4.05 -6.13 -4.48
N ILE A 43 -4.33 -6.38 -3.20
CA ILE A 43 -3.31 -6.62 -2.17
C ILE A 43 -3.10 -8.12 -1.97
N LYS A 44 -1.86 -8.58 -2.16
CA LYS A 44 -1.37 -9.91 -1.80
C LYS A 44 -0.44 -9.79 -0.60
N VAL A 45 -0.47 -10.78 0.30
CA VAL A 45 0.37 -10.79 1.50
C VAL A 45 1.21 -12.07 1.53
N ILE A 46 2.50 -11.91 1.81
CA ILE A 46 3.43 -13.00 2.10
C ILE A 46 3.89 -12.85 3.55
N HIS A 47 3.94 -13.95 4.29
CA HIS A 47 4.59 -14.00 5.60
C HIS A 47 5.78 -14.93 5.54
N GLN A 48 6.89 -14.47 6.08
CA GLN A 48 8.10 -15.26 6.23
C GLN A 48 8.71 -15.05 7.63
N GLU A 49 9.72 -15.85 7.96
CA GLU A 49 10.60 -15.58 9.09
C GLU A 49 11.55 -14.43 8.72
N ASN A 50 12.08 -13.71 9.72
CA ASN A 50 12.95 -12.56 9.49
C ASN A 50 14.25 -12.99 8.79
N GLU A 51 14.34 -12.70 7.49
CA GLU A 51 15.47 -12.97 6.62
C GLU A 51 16.07 -11.69 6.00
N GLY A 52 15.51 -10.53 6.33
CA GLY A 52 15.94 -9.22 5.91
C GLY A 52 15.31 -8.75 4.59
N ALA A 53 15.45 -7.45 4.33
CA ALA A 53 14.79 -6.75 3.21
C ALA A 53 15.08 -7.37 1.82
N SER A 54 16.28 -7.91 1.60
CA SER A 54 16.60 -8.54 0.30
C SER A 54 15.81 -9.84 0.09
N ALA A 55 15.64 -10.66 1.13
CA ALA A 55 14.82 -11.85 1.06
C ALA A 55 13.34 -11.48 0.85
N ALA A 56 12.86 -10.47 1.59
CA ALA A 56 11.51 -9.95 1.42
C ALA A 56 11.23 -9.44 0.01
N HIS A 57 12.14 -8.67 -0.60
CA HIS A 57 12.02 -8.22 -1.99
C HIS A 57 11.97 -9.40 -2.97
N ASN A 58 12.81 -10.41 -2.78
CA ASN A 58 12.84 -11.59 -3.64
C ASN A 58 11.52 -12.36 -3.56
N ALA A 59 10.98 -12.59 -2.36
CA ALA A 59 9.68 -13.24 -2.19
C ALA A 59 8.56 -12.45 -2.88
N GLY A 60 8.58 -11.11 -2.80
CA GLY A 60 7.64 -10.27 -3.53
C GLY A 60 7.76 -10.38 -5.05
N LEU A 61 9.00 -10.39 -5.57
CA LEU A 61 9.29 -10.53 -7.00
C LEU A 61 8.83 -11.86 -7.58
N GLU A 62 8.86 -12.95 -6.81
CA GLU A 62 8.43 -14.28 -7.27
C GLU A 62 6.95 -14.34 -7.65
N ILE A 63 6.11 -13.50 -7.04
CA ILE A 63 4.66 -13.50 -7.28
C ILE A 63 4.15 -12.28 -8.05
N ALA A 64 4.99 -11.27 -8.26
CA ALA A 64 4.62 -10.04 -8.93
C ALA A 64 4.32 -10.30 -10.42
N GLN A 65 3.26 -9.67 -10.92
CA GLN A 65 2.73 -9.87 -12.28
C GLN A 65 2.72 -8.59 -13.11
N GLY A 66 3.01 -7.44 -12.50
CA GLY A 66 3.07 -6.15 -13.17
C GLY A 66 4.22 -6.04 -14.18
N GLU A 67 4.05 -5.16 -15.18
CA GLU A 67 5.08 -4.83 -16.17
C GLU A 67 6.28 -4.08 -15.55
N TYR A 68 6.02 -3.32 -14.48
CA TYR A 68 7.01 -2.55 -13.75
C TYR A 68 6.98 -2.90 -12.27
N ILE A 69 8.14 -2.87 -11.63
CA ILE A 69 8.31 -3.11 -10.19
C ILE A 69 8.87 -1.87 -9.52
N ALA A 70 8.29 -1.52 -8.38
CA ALA A 70 8.81 -0.52 -7.46
C ALA A 70 8.79 -1.08 -6.04
N PHE A 71 9.81 -0.74 -5.25
CA PHE A 71 9.89 -1.07 -3.83
C PHE A 71 9.56 0.18 -3.02
N LEU A 72 8.82 0.01 -1.92
CA LEU A 72 8.47 1.06 -0.98
C LEU A 72 8.58 0.51 0.43
N ASP A 73 9.28 1.23 1.31
CA ASP A 73 9.34 0.90 2.72
C ASP A 73 7.97 1.15 3.38
N SER A 74 7.61 0.29 4.33
CA SER A 74 6.39 0.37 5.13
C SER A 74 6.26 1.66 5.97
N GLU A 75 7.39 2.34 6.22
CA GLU A 75 7.47 3.61 6.95
C GLU A 75 7.43 4.85 6.03
N ASP A 76 7.55 4.65 4.72
CA ASP A 76 7.42 5.70 3.70
C ASP A 76 6.02 5.73 3.07
N TRP A 77 5.72 6.80 2.34
CA TRP A 77 4.46 6.94 1.60
C TRP A 77 4.65 7.77 0.33
N ILE A 78 3.77 7.53 -0.66
CA ILE A 78 3.78 8.31 -1.89
C ILE A 78 2.86 9.51 -1.73
N SER A 79 3.42 10.72 -1.81
CA SER A 79 2.63 11.95 -1.88
C SER A 79 2.22 12.24 -3.32
N TRP A 80 0.94 12.57 -3.54
CA TRP A 80 0.48 13.12 -4.82
C TRP A 80 0.56 14.64 -4.78
N LYS A 81 1.00 15.23 -5.88
CA LYS A 81 0.76 16.66 -6.18
C LYS A 81 -0.34 16.75 -7.21
N ASP A 82 -1.38 17.54 -6.94
CA ASP A 82 -2.32 17.88 -8.00
C ASP A 82 -1.63 18.71 -9.09
N LYS A 83 -2.30 18.85 -10.24
CA LYS A 83 -1.86 19.71 -11.35
C LYS A 83 -1.68 21.19 -10.97
N HIS A 84 -2.03 21.57 -9.73
CA HIS A 84 -1.89 22.90 -9.16
C HIS A 84 -0.75 22.99 -8.13
N GLY A 85 0.02 21.92 -7.92
CA GLY A 85 1.18 21.88 -7.03
C GLY A 85 0.86 21.64 -5.55
N SER A 86 -0.40 21.37 -5.20
CA SER A 86 -0.80 21.08 -3.82
C SER A 86 -0.46 19.61 -3.50
N ALA A 87 0.44 19.39 -2.54
CA ALA A 87 0.71 18.06 -2.00
C ALA A 87 -0.39 17.71 -0.98
N GLY A 88 -1.31 16.80 -1.33
CA GLY A 88 -2.29 16.32 -0.37
C GLY A 88 -1.85 14.99 0.22
N ILE A 89 -1.80 14.92 1.55
CA ILE A 89 -1.73 13.65 2.28
C ILE A 89 -3.19 13.25 2.56
N TRP A 90 -3.64 12.15 1.96
CA TRP A 90 -4.95 11.60 2.23
C TRP A 90 -4.91 10.91 3.60
N SER A 91 -5.50 11.54 4.62
CA SER A 91 -5.79 10.88 5.88
C SER A 91 -7.16 10.21 5.79
N SER A 92 -7.29 9.00 6.32
CA SER A 92 -8.52 8.21 6.39
C SER A 92 -9.70 8.94 7.05
N LYS A 93 -9.47 10.07 7.76
CA LYS A 93 -10.53 10.97 8.28
C LYS A 93 -11.14 11.93 7.25
N ARG A 94 -10.51 12.15 6.09
CA ARG A 94 -11.00 13.05 5.02
C ARG A 94 -11.84 12.34 3.97
N MET A 95 -12.11 11.04 4.18
CA MET A 95 -12.91 10.19 3.30
C MET A 95 -14.42 10.28 3.53
N ILE A 96 -14.91 11.26 4.31
CA ILE A 96 -16.27 11.76 4.11
C ILE A 96 -16.18 12.73 2.94
N ARG A 97 -16.21 12.17 1.74
CA ARG A 97 -16.63 12.91 0.56
C ARG A 97 -17.95 13.55 0.96
N GLU A 98 -18.05 14.88 0.92
CA GLU A 98 -19.34 15.58 0.91
C GLU A 98 -20.13 14.99 -0.26
N SER A 99 -20.88 13.93 0.02
CA SER A 99 -22.06 13.54 -0.71
C SER A 99 -23.15 14.55 -0.33
N THR A 100 -22.93 15.80 -0.71
CA THR A 100 -23.98 16.81 -0.83
C THR A 100 -24.19 17.01 -2.32
N THR A 101 -25.02 16.12 -2.85
CA THR A 101 -26.07 16.40 -3.83
C THR A 101 -25.64 17.05 -5.15
N GLN A 102 -25.79 16.25 -6.21
CA GLN A 102 -26.00 16.71 -7.58
C GLN A 102 -27.15 17.74 -7.67
N LYS A 103 -26.93 18.74 -8.54
CA LYS A 103 -27.85 19.77 -9.08
C LYS A 103 -27.87 21.11 -8.36
#